data_AF-A0A3M0WEC1-F1
#
_entry.id   AF-A0A3M0WEC1-F1
#
_cell.length_a   1.000
_cell.length_b   1.000
_cell.length_c   1.000
_cell.angle_alpha   90.00
_cell.angle_beta   90.00
_cell.angle_gamma   90.00
#
_symmetry.space_group_name_H-M   'P 1'
#
loop_
_entity.id
_entity.type
_entity.pdbx_description
1 polymer ?
#
loop_
_entity_poly.entity_id
_entity_poly.type
_entity_poly.pdbx_seq_one_letter_code
_entity_poly.pdbx_strand_id
1 'polypeptide(L)'
;MYLRQGIKEKIALELFRVLKDGATALISVWGKKSPRLKNKGKECYIPWSSCGNVKRYTYVFEIEEIRELFSSCNFIILKSWEERNINLIVKKPRN
;
A
#
# COMPACT_ATOMS: atom_id res chain seq x y z
N MET A 1 0.50 27.20 -0.90
CA MET A 1 1.62 26.33 -1.33
C MET A 1 1.07 24.92 -1.49
N TYR A 2 0.66 24.54 -2.71
CA TYR A 2 0.14 23.19 -2.95
C TYR A 2 1.32 22.20 -2.92
N LEU A 3 1.47 21.48 -1.81
CA LEU A 3 2.36 20.32 -1.75
C LEU A 3 1.99 19.39 -2.91
N ARG A 4 2.93 19.15 -3.82
CA ARG A 4 2.77 18.13 -4.86
C ARG A 4 2.69 16.77 -4.15
N GLN A 5 1.48 16.35 -3.78
CA GLN A 5 1.25 15.02 -3.24
C GLN A 5 1.61 13.99 -4.32
N GLY A 6 2.44 13.01 -3.95
CA GLY A 6 2.72 11.86 -4.81
C GLY A 6 1.46 11.03 -5.04
N ILE A 7 1.50 10.16 -6.05
CA ILE A 7 0.36 9.30 -6.42
C ILE A 7 -0.04 8.39 -5.24
N LYS A 8 0.92 7.94 -4.43
CA LYS A 8 0.68 7.08 -3.27
C LYS A 8 -0.11 7.79 -2.18
N GLU A 9 0.28 9.02 -1.86
CA GLU A 9 -0.40 9.87 -0.88
C GLU A 9 -1.83 10.16 -1.32
N LYS A 10 -2.05 10.43 -2.62
CA LYS A 10 -3.41 10.60 -3.16
C LYS A 10 -4.28 9.36 -2.96
N ILE A 11 -3.72 8.16 -3.13
CA ILE A 11 -4.46 6.91 -2.90
C ILE A 11 -4.85 6.79 -1.42
N ALA A 12 -3.93 7.06 -0.50
CA ALA A 12 -4.21 7.00 0.93
C ALA A 12 -5.25 8.05 1.35
N LEU A 13 -5.15 9.28 0.85
CA LEU A 13 -6.13 10.34 1.10
C LEU A 13 -7.51 10.03 0.50
N GLU A 14 -7.56 9.42 -0.67
CA GLU A 14 -8.82 8.99 -1.28
C GLU A 14 -9.48 7.87 -0.46
N LEU A 15 -8.69 6.92 0.05
CA LEU A 15 -9.19 5.91 0.99
C LEU A 15 -9.73 6.57 2.29
N PHE A 16 -9.03 7.58 2.80
CA PHE A 16 -9.46 8.33 3.99
C PHE A 16 -10.78 9.07 3.74
N ARG A 17 -10.95 9.65 2.55
CA ARG A 17 -12.16 10.38 2.14
C ARG A 17 -13.40 9.48 2.12
N VAL A 18 -13.27 8.24 1.66
CA VAL A 18 -14.41 7.31 1.49
C VAL A 18 -14.73 6.49 2.74
N LEU A 19 -13.77 6.28 3.64
CA LEU A 19 -14.01 5.56 4.89
C LEU A 19 -14.86 6.40 5.86
N LYS A 20 -15.84 5.74 6.50
CA LYS A 20 -16.61 6.32 7.61
C LYS A 20 -15.70 6.56 8.82
N ASP A 21 -16.04 7.55 9.62
CA ASP A 21 -15.28 7.88 10.83
C ASP A 21 -15.30 6.70 11.81
N GLY A 22 -14.14 6.38 12.38
CA GLY A 22 -13.95 5.21 13.23
C GLY A 22 -13.88 3.86 12.50
N ALA A 23 -14.08 3.80 11.18
CA ALA A 23 -14.02 2.55 10.42
C ALA A 23 -12.58 2.05 10.25
N THR A 24 -12.45 0.74 10.02
CA THR A 24 -11.18 0.07 9.77
C THR A 24 -11.07 -0.41 8.33
N ALA A 25 -9.83 -0.51 7.83
CA ALA A 25 -9.51 -1.06 6.54
C ALA A 25 -8.33 -2.05 6.66
N LEU A 26 -8.40 -3.17 5.95
CA LEU A 26 -7.27 -4.06 5.71
C LEU A 26 -6.69 -3.74 4.34
N ILE A 27 -5.39 -3.46 4.31
CA ILE A 27 -4.64 -3.12 3.11
C ILE A 27 -3.58 -4.19 2.90
N SER A 28 -3.52 -4.78 1.71
CA SER A 28 -2.53 -5.80 1.36
C SER A 28 -1.81 -5.37 0.09
N VAL A 29 -0.48 -5.25 0.15
CA VAL A 29 0.37 -4.85 -0.97
C VAL A 29 1.51 -5.84 -1.17
N TRP A 30 2.09 -5.81 -2.37
CA TRP A 30 3.27 -6.61 -2.68
C TRP A 30 4.49 -6.12 -1.90
N GLY A 31 5.12 -7.02 -1.15
CA GLY A 31 6.35 -6.79 -0.39
C GLY A 31 7.54 -7.61 -0.89
N LYS A 32 8.70 -7.37 -0.27
CA LYS A 32 9.95 -8.05 -0.60
C LYS A 32 9.94 -9.53 -0.23
N LYS A 33 9.18 -9.95 0.78
CA LYS A 33 9.06 -11.37 1.12
C LYS A 33 8.22 -12.20 0.14
N SER A 34 7.60 -11.57 -0.87
CA SER A 34 6.92 -12.31 -1.93
C SER A 34 7.92 -13.09 -2.78
N PRO A 35 7.75 -14.41 -2.99
CA PRO A 35 8.71 -15.22 -3.75
C PRO A 35 8.99 -14.72 -5.17
N ARG A 36 8.01 -14.05 -5.78
CA ARG A 36 8.12 -13.49 -7.14
C ARG A 36 8.89 -12.17 -7.20
N LEU A 37 9.05 -11.48 -6.06
CA LEU A 37 9.56 -10.11 -5.99
C LEU A 37 10.79 -9.94 -5.12
N LYS A 38 11.18 -10.95 -4.31
CA LYS A 38 12.32 -10.87 -3.39
C LYS A 38 13.63 -10.37 -4.02
N ASN A 39 13.86 -10.68 -5.29
CA ASN A 39 15.05 -10.28 -6.05
C ASN A 39 14.78 -9.15 -7.06
N LYS A 40 13.64 -8.48 -6.99
CA LYS A 40 13.26 -7.38 -7.89
C LYS A 40 13.49 -6.02 -7.22
N GLY A 41 13.71 -4.98 -8.03
CA GLY A 41 13.76 -3.59 -7.56
C GLY A 41 12.41 -3.09 -7.03
N LYS A 42 12.38 -1.86 -6.49
CA LYS A 42 11.13 -1.23 -6.00
C LYS A 42 10.10 -1.07 -7.12
N GLU A 43 10.55 -0.84 -8.35
CA GLU A 43 9.69 -0.80 -9.53
C GLU A 43 10.08 -1.92 -10.46
N CYS A 44 9.10 -2.73 -10.86
CA CYS A 44 9.36 -3.84 -11.77
C CYS A 44 8.14 -4.22 -12.60
N TYR A 45 8.40 -5.05 -13.59
CA TYR A 45 7.38 -5.66 -14.43
C TYR A 45 7.28 -7.15 -14.11
N ILE A 46 6.08 -7.61 -13.74
CA ILE A 46 5.81 -9.03 -13.49
C ILE A 46 4.87 -9.59 -14.57
N PRO A 47 5.07 -10.85 -14.99
CA PRO A 47 4.15 -11.51 -15.93
C PRO A 47 2.73 -11.51 -15.39
N TRP A 48 1.77 -11.18 -16.26
CA TRP A 48 0.35 -11.26 -15.95
C TRP A 48 -0.23 -12.52 -16.59
N SER A 49 -0.13 -13.63 -15.87
CA SER A 49 -0.42 -14.99 -16.35
C SER A 49 -1.80 -15.16 -16.98
N SER A 50 -2.81 -14.40 -16.53
CA SER A 50 -4.18 -14.48 -17.04
C SER A 50 -4.41 -13.72 -18.35
N CYS A 51 -3.45 -12.89 -18.78
CA CYS A 51 -3.56 -12.06 -19.97
C CYS A 51 -2.47 -12.40 -21.01
N GLY A 52 -1.91 -13.62 -20.95
CA GLY A 52 -0.86 -14.09 -21.85
C GLY A 52 0.52 -13.50 -21.53
N ASN A 53 1.29 -13.14 -22.57
CA ASN A 53 2.67 -12.65 -22.47
C ASN A 53 2.78 -11.15 -22.10
N VAL A 54 1.77 -10.61 -21.41
CA VAL A 54 1.77 -9.21 -20.98
C VAL A 54 2.47 -9.09 -19.63
N LYS A 55 3.31 -8.07 -19.48
CA LYS A 55 3.90 -7.72 -18.17
C LYS A 55 3.13 -6.55 -17.58
N ARG A 56 2.78 -6.64 -16.29
CA ARG A 56 2.18 -5.54 -15.54
C ARG A 56 3.23 -4.83 -14.69
N TYR A 57 3.14 -3.50 -14.65
CA TYR A 57 3.91 -2.70 -13.70
C TYR A 57 3.48 -3.05 -12.27
N THR A 58 4.46 -3.11 -11.36
CA THR A 58 4.21 -3.35 -9.94
C THR A 58 5.24 -2.60 -9.13
N TYR A 59 4.75 -1.90 -8.11
CA TYR A 59 5.56 -1.30 -7.07
C TYR A 59 5.69 -2.29 -5.90
N VAL A 60 6.92 -2.54 -5.46
CA VAL A 60 7.26 -3.41 -4.33
C VAL A 60 7.51 -2.53 -3.11
N PHE A 61 6.60 -2.59 -2.15
CA PHE A 61 6.67 -1.82 -0.92
C PHE A 61 7.64 -2.44 0.09
N GLU A 62 8.13 -1.59 0.98
CA GLU A 62 8.73 -1.96 2.28
C GLU A 62 7.70 -1.67 3.38
N ILE A 63 7.76 -2.40 4.50
CA ILE A 63 6.71 -2.32 5.53
C ILE A 63 6.71 -0.95 6.23
N GLU A 64 7.87 -0.35 6.43
CA GLU A 64 8.03 1.01 6.97
C GLU A 64 7.47 2.06 6.01
N GLU A 65 7.74 1.92 4.70
CA GLU A 65 7.26 2.84 3.67
C GLU A 65 5.72 2.93 3.64
N ILE A 66 5.02 1.78 3.71
CA ILE A 66 3.56 1.80 3.73
C ILE A 66 3.01 2.27 5.09
N ARG A 67 3.70 2.00 6.20
CA ARG A 67 3.31 2.52 7.52
C ARG A 67 3.36 4.05 7.54
N GLU A 68 4.45 4.64 7.05
CA GLU A 68 4.63 6.08 6.93
C GLU A 68 3.62 6.73 5.98
N LEU A 69 3.33 6.08 4.85
CA LEU A 69 2.33 6.55 3.90
C LEU A 69 0.95 6.70 4.56
N PHE A 70 0.49 5.70 5.31
CA PHE A 70 -0.84 5.77 5.92
C PHE A 70 -0.87 6.64 7.18
N SER A 71 0.19 6.63 8.01
CA SER A 71 0.25 7.48 9.19
C SER A 71 0.29 8.97 8.83
N SER A 72 1.01 9.36 7.77
CA SER A 72 1.04 10.73 7.26
C SER A 72 -0.31 11.21 6.70
N CYS A 73 -1.21 10.29 6.36
CA CYS A 73 -2.57 10.56 5.91
C CYS A 73 -3.62 10.44 7.03
N ASN A 74 -3.22 10.66 8.29
CA ASN A 74 -4.07 10.65 9.48
C ASN A 74 -4.72 9.30 9.83
N PHE A 75 -4.25 8.19 9.27
CA PHE A 75 -4.70 6.88 9.74
C PHE A 75 -3.98 6.47 11.02
N ILE A 76 -4.71 5.79 11.91
CA ILE A 76 -4.14 5.08 13.04
C ILE A 76 -3.78 3.67 12.57
N ILE A 77 -2.50 3.31 12.67
CA ILE A 77 -2.03 1.94 12.35
C ILE A 77 -2.34 1.04 13.54
N LEU A 78 -3.30 0.12 13.39
CA LEU A 78 -3.66 -0.84 14.45
C LEU A 78 -2.75 -2.07 14.45
N LYS A 79 -2.36 -2.55 13.27
CA LYS A 79 -1.49 -3.72 13.10
C LYS A 79 -0.80 -3.67 11.74
N SER A 80 0.44 -4.15 11.68
CA SER A 80 1.15 -4.38 10.42
C SER A 80 2.00 -5.64 10.52
N TRP A 81 2.06 -6.43 9.45
CA TRP A 81 2.92 -7.60 9.36
C TRP A 81 3.28 -7.90 7.91
N GLU A 82 4.39 -8.61 7.70
CA GLU A 82 4.81 -9.05 6.38
C GLU A 82 5.04 -10.57 6.37
N GLU A 83 4.22 -11.25 5.57
CA GLU A 83 4.38 -12.66 5.20
C GLU A 83 4.77 -12.74 3.72
N ARG A 84 3.86 -13.14 2.82
CA ARG A 84 4.07 -13.03 1.38
C ARG A 84 3.81 -11.61 0.87
N ASN A 85 2.81 -10.97 1.45
CA ASN A 85 2.44 -9.57 1.22
C ASN A 85 2.69 -8.79 2.50
N ILE A 86 2.78 -7.47 2.36
CA ILE A 86 2.69 -6.56 3.51
C ILE A 86 1.22 -6.29 3.75
N ASN A 87 0.78 -6.53 4.98
CA ASN A 87 -0.60 -6.30 5.41
C ASN A 87 -0.63 -5.24 6.50
N LEU A 88 -1.54 -4.28 6.37
CA LEU A 88 -1.80 -3.22 7.34
C LEU A 88 -3.29 -3.20 7.69
N ILE A 89 -3.59 -3.16 8.99
CA ILE A 89 -4.90 -2.77 9.49
C ILE A 89 -4.81 -1.32 9.94
N VAL A 90 -5.57 -0.46 9.28
CA VAL A 90 -5.63 0.98 9.57
C VAL A 90 -7.03 1.36 10.04
N LYS A 91 -7.12 2.40 10.85
CA LYS A 91 -8.39 2.96 11.33
C LYS A 91 -8.44 4.45 11.02
N LYS A 92 -9.57 4.89 10.47
CA LYS A 92 -9.89 6.32 10.41
C LYS A 92 -10.28 6.79 11.82
N PRO A 93 -9.66 7.84 12.37
CA PRO A 93 -10.08 8.41 13.65
C PRO A 93 -11.58 8.73 13.68
N ARG A 94 -12.18 8.76 14.87
CA ARG A 94 -13.48 9.41 15.05
C ARG A 94 -13.21 10.88 15.26
N ASN A 95 -13.84 11.72 14.45
CA ASN A 95 -13.95 13.15 14.72
C ASN A 95 -15.01 13.39 15.78
#